data_AF-A0A1C5IUS2-F1
#
_entry.id   AF-A0A1C5IUS2-F1
#
_cell.length_a   1.000
_cell.length_b   1.000
_cell.length_c   1.000
_cell.angle_alpha   90.00
_cell.angle_beta   90.00
_cell.angle_gamma   90.00
#
_symmetry.space_group_name_H-M   'P 1'
#
loop_
_entity.id
_entity.type
_entity.pdbx_description
1 polymer ?
#
loop_
_entity_poly.entity_id
_entity_poly.type
_entity_poly.pdbx_seq_one_letter_code
_entity_poly.pdbx_strand_id
1 'polypeptide(L)'
;MTVMDVAVVTNAVVAAISVVTVVVSAFFALRQLRLSQHANHTLVAIELLTRDRMSDAFLDSQQFVLTELRTACPPGVPVSQLPADARKHVNRIALYYNGLGQMLAFKVVEPALLLGTGGYRAREAWTVLEPYILAERVARGESYLSNFEHLAVLATETPWPTAVRRLGLRRFGRYPAEVGPVAGVPRQPGVDEAEAST
;
A
#
# COMPACT_ATOMS: atom_id res chain seq x y z
N MET A 1 19.51 -61.11 -23.95
CA MET A 1 19.60 -59.81 -23.26
C MET A 1 20.54 -60.01 -22.09
N THR A 2 21.75 -59.45 -22.17
CA THR A 2 22.85 -59.81 -21.28
C THR A 2 22.73 -59.05 -19.96
N VAL A 3 23.26 -59.60 -18.86
CA VAL A 3 23.26 -58.97 -17.52
C VAL A 3 23.80 -57.53 -17.55
N MET A 4 24.70 -57.24 -18.51
CA MET A 4 25.27 -55.92 -18.74
C MET A 4 24.24 -54.89 -19.26
N ASP A 5 23.29 -55.30 -20.11
CA ASP A 5 22.22 -54.41 -20.63
C ASP A 5 21.27 -53.98 -19.50
N VAL A 6 20.95 -54.92 -18.59
CA VAL A 6 20.06 -54.67 -17.45
C VAL A 6 20.72 -53.73 -16.44
N ALA A 7 22.03 -53.85 -16.21
CA ALA A 7 22.77 -52.95 -15.33
C ALA A 7 22.84 -51.52 -15.88
N VAL A 8 23.09 -51.36 -17.19
CA VAL A 8 23.13 -50.05 -17.84
C VAL A 8 21.76 -49.36 -17.80
N VAL A 9 20.68 -50.09 -18.09
CA VAL A 9 19.32 -49.54 -18.04
C VAL A 9 18.94 -49.15 -16.60
N THR A 10 19.26 -50.00 -15.61
CA THR A 10 18.96 -49.70 -14.21
C THR A 10 19.70 -48.44 -13.73
N ASN A 11 21.00 -48.33 -14.04
CA ASN A 11 21.79 -47.15 -13.66
C ASN A 11 21.30 -45.87 -14.34
N ALA A 12 20.89 -45.94 -15.61
CA ALA A 12 20.31 -44.81 -16.32
C ALA A 12 18.98 -44.34 -15.69
N VAL A 13 18.13 -45.28 -15.28
CA VAL A 13 16.87 -44.97 -14.58
C VAL A 13 17.14 -44.33 -13.22
N VAL A 14 18.06 -44.88 -12.44
CA VAL A 14 18.44 -44.32 -11.13
C VAL A 14 19.00 -42.91 -11.29
N ALA A 15 19.88 -42.68 -12.27
CA ALA A 15 20.44 -41.36 -12.55
C ALA A 15 19.35 -40.35 -12.95
N ALA A 16 18.39 -40.75 -13.78
CA ALA A 16 17.27 -39.89 -14.17
C ALA A 16 16.40 -39.52 -12.96
N ILE A 17 16.10 -40.47 -12.08
CA ILE A 17 15.33 -40.22 -10.85
C ILE A 17 16.09 -39.24 -9.95
N SER A 18 17.40 -39.44 -9.75
CA SER A 18 18.22 -38.53 -8.95
C SER A 18 18.21 -37.10 -9.50
N VAL A 19 18.34 -36.92 -10.82
CA VAL A 19 18.27 -35.60 -11.45
C VAL A 19 16.90 -34.94 -11.21
N VAL A 20 15.81 -35.68 -11.39
CA VAL A 20 14.45 -35.18 -11.14
C VAL A 20 14.29 -34.78 -9.67
N THR A 21 14.75 -35.60 -8.73
CA THR A 21 14.71 -35.27 -7.30
C THR A 21 15.45 -33.98 -7.01
N VAL A 22 16.66 -33.79 -7.55
CA VAL A 22 17.45 -32.57 -7.34
C VAL A 22 16.75 -31.33 -7.90
N VAL A 23 16.18 -31.42 -9.10
CA VAL A 23 15.43 -30.31 -9.71
C VAL A 23 14.20 -29.95 -8.87
N VAL A 24 13.44 -30.95 -8.41
CA VAL A 24 12.26 -30.74 -7.58
C VAL A 24 12.65 -30.13 -6.23
N SER A 25 13.68 -30.65 -5.57
CA SER A 25 14.20 -30.11 -4.31
C SER A 25 14.70 -28.66 -4.46
N ALA A 26 15.43 -28.36 -5.54
CA ALA A 26 15.88 -26.99 -5.83
C ALA A 26 14.70 -26.05 -6.09
N PHE A 27 13.69 -26.49 -6.83
CA PHE A 27 12.48 -25.72 -7.07
C PHE A 27 11.73 -25.40 -5.76
N PHE A 28 11.53 -26.40 -4.90
CA PHE A 28 10.89 -26.20 -3.60
C PHE A 28 11.73 -25.31 -2.67
N ALA A 29 13.05 -25.49 -2.63
CA ALA A 29 13.95 -24.65 -1.84
C ALA A 29 13.91 -23.19 -2.32
N LEU A 30 13.97 -22.94 -3.63
CA LEU A 30 13.85 -21.59 -4.19
C LEU A 30 12.48 -20.97 -3.92
N ARG A 31 11.41 -21.77 -4.00
CA ARG A 31 10.06 -21.32 -3.64
C ARG A 31 9.97 -20.99 -2.15
N GLN A 32 10.56 -21.81 -1.28
CA GLN A 32 10.56 -21.63 0.17
C GLN A 32 11.42 -20.43 0.59
N LEU A 33 12.55 -20.19 -0.07
CA LEU A 33 13.37 -18.99 0.09
C LEU A 33 12.61 -17.73 -0.30
N ARG A 34 11.92 -17.72 -1.44
CA ARG A 34 11.08 -16.60 -1.87
C ARG A 34 9.94 -16.32 -0.89
N LEU A 35 9.29 -17.37 -0.37
CA LEU A 35 8.22 -17.23 0.64
C LEU A 35 8.74 -16.73 1.99
N SER A 36 9.93 -17.20 2.42
CA SER A 36 10.55 -16.81 3.69
C SER A 36 11.07 -15.38 3.67
N GLN A 37 11.63 -14.92 2.54
CA GLN A 37 12.15 -13.55 2.40
C GLN A 37 11.03 -12.49 2.38
N HIS A 38 9.84 -12.81 1.86
CA HIS A 38 8.70 -11.89 1.87
C HIS A 38 8.01 -11.76 3.24
N ALA A 39 8.07 -12.79 4.09
CA ALA A 39 7.36 -12.78 5.37
C ALA A 39 8.02 -11.86 6.42
N ASN A 40 9.36 -11.82 6.50
CA ASN A 40 10.05 -11.10 7.58
C ASN A 40 10.15 -9.58 7.37
N HIS A 41 10.37 -9.11 6.13
CA HIS A 41 10.55 -7.66 5.88
C HIS A 41 9.21 -6.90 5.88
N THR A 42 8.15 -7.57 5.43
CA THR A 42 6.80 -7.01 5.38
C THR A 42 6.25 -6.76 6.78
N LEU A 43 6.44 -7.69 7.73
CA LEU A 43 5.92 -7.56 9.09
C LEU A 43 6.57 -6.41 9.87
N VAL A 44 7.89 -6.24 9.76
CA VAL A 44 8.64 -5.17 10.44
C VAL A 44 8.29 -3.80 9.87
N ALA A 45 8.14 -3.69 8.54
CA ALA A 45 7.68 -2.45 7.92
C ALA A 45 6.25 -2.10 8.39
N ILE A 46 5.34 -3.06 8.47
CA ILE A 46 3.98 -2.85 8.99
C ILE A 46 3.98 -2.39 10.44
N GLU A 47 4.76 -3.04 11.30
CA GLU A 47 4.79 -2.75 12.74
C GLU A 47 5.33 -1.35 13.04
N LEU A 48 6.34 -0.90 12.28
CA LEU A 48 6.83 0.47 12.35
C LEU A 48 5.80 1.48 11.83
N LEU A 49 5.00 1.11 10.83
CA LEU A 49 3.99 1.98 10.21
C LEU A 49 2.68 2.11 11.01
N THR A 50 2.28 1.07 11.74
CA THR A 50 1.08 1.08 12.59
C THR A 50 1.32 1.78 13.92
N ARG A 51 2.53 1.72 14.46
CA ARG A 51 2.86 2.34 15.76
C ARG A 51 2.75 3.86 15.74
N ASP A 52 3.30 4.51 14.72
CA ASP A 52 3.31 5.98 14.65
C ASP A 52 1.93 6.57 14.31
N ARG A 53 1.16 5.86 13.47
CA ARG A 53 -0.20 6.26 13.06
C ARG A 53 -1.19 6.33 14.22
N MET A 54 -0.95 5.56 15.27
CA MET A 54 -1.85 5.47 16.44
C MET A 54 -1.46 6.44 17.55
N SER A 55 -0.43 7.27 17.37
CA SER A 55 -0.07 8.28 18.35
C SER A 55 -1.07 9.44 18.36
N ASP A 56 -1.40 9.97 19.55
CA ASP A 56 -2.27 11.14 19.70
C ASP A 56 -1.78 12.30 18.83
N ALA A 57 -0.48 12.51 18.83
CA ALA A 57 0.16 13.58 18.07
C ALA A 57 0.00 13.41 16.54
N PHE A 58 -0.11 12.18 16.03
CA PHE A 58 -0.44 11.92 14.63
C PHE A 58 -1.92 12.16 14.35
N LEU A 59 -2.80 11.66 15.23
CA LEU A 59 -4.25 11.83 15.10
C LEU A 59 -4.64 13.31 15.14
N ASP A 60 -4.07 14.10 16.04
CA ASP A 60 -4.26 15.55 16.12
C ASP A 60 -3.81 16.26 14.85
N SER A 61 -2.64 15.86 14.32
CA SER A 61 -2.13 16.44 13.07
C SER A 61 -2.98 16.09 11.87
N GLN A 62 -3.51 14.87 11.85
CA GLN A 62 -4.40 14.42 10.80
C GLN A 62 -5.73 15.15 10.86
N GLN A 63 -6.29 15.32 12.05
CA GLN A 63 -7.50 16.11 12.27
C GLN A 63 -7.27 17.55 11.78
N PHE A 64 -6.23 18.22 12.28
CA PHE A 64 -5.90 19.58 11.86
C PHE A 64 -5.75 19.71 10.34
N VAL A 65 -4.98 18.81 9.71
CA VAL A 65 -4.79 18.84 8.25
C VAL A 65 -6.10 18.66 7.50
N LEU A 66 -6.95 17.72 7.92
CA LEU A 66 -8.19 17.40 7.19
C LEU A 66 -9.32 18.40 7.43
N THR A 67 -9.40 19.04 8.61
CA THR A 67 -10.55 19.87 8.98
C THR A 67 -10.25 21.36 9.17
N GLU A 68 -9.04 21.72 9.57
CA GLU A 68 -8.74 23.09 10.02
C GLU A 68 -7.76 23.84 9.10
N LEU A 69 -6.85 23.13 8.43
CA LEU A 69 -5.76 23.74 7.66
C LEU A 69 -6.25 24.76 6.63
N ARG A 70 -7.30 24.44 5.86
CA ARG A 70 -7.83 25.32 4.81
C ARG A 70 -8.48 26.59 5.37
N THR A 71 -9.00 26.53 6.60
CA THR A 71 -9.59 27.67 7.29
C THR A 71 -8.51 28.53 7.94
N ALA A 72 -7.49 27.90 8.53
CA ALA A 72 -6.39 28.58 9.21
C ALA A 72 -5.37 29.19 8.24
N CYS A 73 -5.16 28.59 7.07
CA CYS A 73 -4.14 28.99 6.10
C CYS A 73 -4.69 28.91 4.67
N PRO A 74 -4.64 30.00 3.88
CA PRO A 74 -5.14 29.98 2.52
C PRO A 74 -4.36 28.97 1.65
N PRO A 75 -5.04 28.27 0.73
CA PRO A 75 -4.38 27.35 -0.20
C PRO A 75 -3.42 28.11 -1.11
N GLY A 76 -2.31 27.46 -1.50
CA GLY A 76 -1.29 28.05 -2.37
C GLY A 76 -0.15 28.77 -1.64
N VAL A 77 -0.18 28.81 -0.29
CA VAL A 77 0.98 29.20 0.51
C VAL A 77 1.98 28.03 0.56
N PRO A 78 3.28 28.23 0.27
CA PRO A 78 4.29 27.20 0.42
C PRO A 78 4.34 26.64 1.84
N VAL A 79 4.55 25.33 2.01
CA VAL A 79 4.62 24.67 3.33
C VAL A 79 5.64 25.34 4.25
N SER A 80 6.77 25.80 3.69
CA SER A 80 7.82 26.52 4.41
C SER A 80 7.35 27.84 5.04
N GLN A 81 6.35 28.50 4.44
CA GLN A 81 5.80 29.80 4.83
C GLN A 81 4.56 29.70 5.73
N LEU A 82 4.06 28.49 5.99
CA LEU A 82 2.97 28.29 6.93
C LEU A 82 3.38 28.71 8.36
N PRO A 83 2.41 29.16 9.19
CA PRO A 83 2.64 29.35 10.62
C PRO A 83 3.27 28.12 11.25
N ALA A 84 4.16 28.32 12.23
CA ALA A 84 5.00 27.24 12.77
C ALA A 84 4.20 26.02 13.23
N ASP A 85 3.03 26.24 13.85
CA ASP A 85 2.16 25.18 14.35
C ASP A 85 1.47 24.41 13.22
N ALA A 86 0.87 25.13 12.25
CA ALA A 86 0.28 24.52 11.06
C ALA A 86 1.33 23.72 10.26
N ARG A 87 2.53 24.28 10.10
CA ARG A 87 3.65 23.64 9.42
C ARG A 87 4.07 22.34 10.09
N LYS A 88 4.04 22.27 11.43
CA LYS A 88 4.36 21.04 12.18
C LYS A 88 3.37 19.92 11.87
N HIS A 89 2.07 20.22 11.86
CA HIS A 89 1.02 19.25 11.52
C HIS A 89 1.13 18.79 10.06
N VAL A 90 1.30 19.75 9.13
CA VAL A 90 1.48 19.45 7.70
C VAL A 90 2.70 18.57 7.47
N ASN A 91 3.86 18.92 8.04
CA ASN A 91 5.09 18.14 7.86
C ASN A 91 4.95 16.73 8.43
N ARG A 92 4.30 16.56 9.59
CA ARG A 92 4.10 15.22 10.17
C ARG A 92 3.31 14.31 9.22
N ILE A 93 2.20 14.81 8.68
CA ILE A 93 1.34 14.03 7.78
C ILE A 93 2.01 13.82 6.42
N ALA A 94 2.55 14.87 5.84
CA ALA A 94 3.20 14.81 4.54
C ALA A 94 4.42 13.89 4.53
N LEU A 95 5.29 13.97 5.55
CA LEU A 95 6.49 13.12 5.63
C LEU A 95 6.15 11.67 5.93
N TYR A 96 5.11 11.41 6.73
CA TYR A 96 4.62 10.05 6.97
C TYR A 96 4.18 9.39 5.65
N TYR A 97 3.31 10.05 4.88
CA TYR A 97 2.84 9.49 3.62
C TYR A 97 3.94 9.48 2.52
N ASN A 98 4.88 10.42 2.56
CA ASN A 98 6.06 10.38 1.69
C ASN A 98 6.95 9.17 1.99
N GLY A 99 7.12 8.80 3.26
CA GLY A 99 7.83 7.59 3.66
C GLY A 99 7.14 6.31 3.16
N LEU A 100 5.81 6.25 3.27
CA LEU A 100 5.01 5.16 2.70
C LEU A 100 5.18 5.04 1.19
N GLY A 101 5.13 6.17 0.48
CA GLY A 101 5.38 6.20 -0.96
C GLY A 101 6.79 5.76 -1.33
N GLN A 102 7.79 6.08 -0.52
CA GLN A 102 9.18 5.66 -0.77
C GLN A 102 9.32 4.13 -0.65
N MET A 103 8.65 3.51 0.32
CA MET A 103 8.64 2.05 0.46
C MET A 103 8.00 1.36 -0.75
N LEU A 104 6.95 1.96 -1.33
CA LEU A 104 6.35 1.46 -2.58
C LEU A 104 7.28 1.65 -3.77
N ALA A 105 7.87 2.83 -3.92
CA ALA A 105 8.80 3.14 -5.01
C ALA A 105 10.01 2.19 -5.02
N PHE A 106 10.53 1.83 -3.85
CA PHE A 106 11.65 0.90 -3.71
C PHE A 106 11.23 -0.57 -3.60
N LYS A 107 9.94 -0.90 -3.74
CA LYS A 107 9.39 -2.27 -3.68
C LYS A 107 9.77 -3.01 -2.40
N VAL A 108 9.86 -2.28 -1.29
CA VAL A 108 10.17 -2.82 0.05
C VAL A 108 8.97 -3.57 0.63
N VAL A 109 7.77 -3.15 0.26
CA VAL A 109 6.50 -3.70 0.76
C VAL A 109 5.56 -4.00 -0.40
N GLU A 110 4.77 -5.08 -0.27
CA GLU A 110 3.71 -5.41 -1.22
C GLU A 110 2.66 -4.27 -1.31
N PRO A 111 2.38 -3.73 -2.50
CA PRO A 111 1.47 -2.58 -2.65
C PRO A 111 0.07 -2.81 -2.09
N ALA A 112 -0.48 -4.02 -2.23
CA ALA A 112 -1.81 -4.35 -1.73
C ALA A 112 -1.95 -4.07 -0.22
N LEU A 113 -0.86 -4.25 0.54
CA LEU A 113 -0.86 -4.07 1.98
C LEU A 113 -0.89 -2.59 2.41
N LEU A 114 -0.08 -1.73 1.78
CA LEU A 114 -0.10 -0.30 2.11
C LEU A 114 -1.33 0.41 1.54
N LEU A 115 -1.75 0.05 0.32
CA LEU A 115 -2.95 0.62 -0.29
C LEU A 115 -4.23 0.17 0.44
N GLY A 116 -4.28 -1.09 0.89
CA GLY A 116 -5.39 -1.62 1.67
C GLY A 116 -5.51 -1.06 3.09
N THR A 117 -4.44 -0.55 3.69
CA THR A 117 -4.46 -0.03 5.07
C THR A 117 -4.47 1.50 5.14
N GLY A 118 -3.72 2.16 4.25
CA GLY A 118 -3.48 3.60 4.29
C GLY A 118 -3.90 4.36 3.04
N GLY A 119 -4.16 3.68 1.91
CA GLY A 119 -4.37 4.32 0.60
C GLY A 119 -5.51 5.34 0.58
N TYR A 120 -6.66 5.00 1.17
CA TYR A 120 -7.79 5.93 1.26
C TYR A 120 -7.43 7.24 1.97
N ARG A 121 -6.79 7.15 3.15
CA ARG A 121 -6.42 8.32 3.95
C ARG A 121 -5.27 9.10 3.33
N ALA A 122 -4.33 8.42 2.67
CA ALA A 122 -3.27 9.06 1.90
C ALA A 122 -3.85 9.93 0.78
N ARG A 123 -4.86 9.43 0.07
CA ARG A 123 -5.57 10.18 -0.97
C ARG A 123 -6.32 11.39 -0.40
N GLU A 124 -7.04 11.24 0.71
CA GLU A 124 -7.70 12.38 1.37
C GLU A 124 -6.71 13.46 1.81
N ALA A 125 -5.61 13.05 2.44
CA ALA A 125 -4.55 13.98 2.85
C ALA A 125 -3.92 14.67 1.64
N TRP A 126 -3.68 13.95 0.53
CA TRP A 126 -3.15 14.54 -0.70
C TRP A 126 -4.08 15.63 -1.23
N THR A 127 -5.38 15.38 -1.36
CA THR A 127 -6.35 16.36 -1.85
C THR A 127 -6.35 17.66 -1.04
N VAL A 128 -6.06 17.59 0.26
CA VAL A 128 -5.96 18.80 1.09
C VAL A 128 -4.60 19.47 0.97
N LEU A 129 -3.51 18.70 0.93
CA LEU A 129 -2.14 19.21 0.97
C LEU A 129 -1.59 19.63 -0.40
N GLU A 130 -2.11 19.09 -1.49
CA GLU A 130 -1.70 19.35 -2.88
C GLU A 130 -1.42 20.83 -3.17
N PRO A 131 -2.32 21.80 -2.92
CA PRO A 131 -2.05 23.20 -3.23
C PRO A 131 -0.85 23.79 -2.47
N TYR A 132 -0.59 23.33 -1.24
CA TYR A 132 0.56 23.78 -0.43
C TYR A 132 1.87 23.11 -0.90
N ILE A 133 1.79 21.83 -1.30
CA ILE A 133 2.92 21.07 -1.83
C ILE A 133 3.35 21.64 -3.18
N LEU A 134 2.40 21.92 -4.07
CA LEU A 134 2.66 22.52 -5.38
C LEU A 134 3.28 23.92 -5.22
N ALA A 135 2.77 24.74 -4.29
CA ALA A 135 3.37 26.04 -3.98
C ALA A 135 4.81 25.92 -3.47
N GLU A 136 5.11 24.93 -2.63
CA GLU A 136 6.48 24.66 -2.18
C GLU A 136 7.39 24.18 -3.32
N ARG A 137 6.87 23.38 -4.27
CA ARG A 137 7.61 22.92 -5.45
C ARG A 137 8.02 24.07 -6.37
N VAL A 138 7.20 25.11 -6.49
CA VAL A 138 7.59 26.32 -7.23
C VAL A 138 8.84 26.96 -6.62
N ALA A 139 8.99 26.93 -5.30
CA ALA A 139 10.13 27.51 -4.60
C ALA A 139 11.35 26.59 -4.50
N ARG A 140 11.16 25.25 -4.41
CA ARG A 140 12.22 24.28 -4.07
C ARG A 140 12.50 23.22 -5.13
N GLY A 141 11.68 23.16 -6.17
CA GLY A 141 11.76 22.16 -7.24
C GLY A 141 10.75 21.02 -7.08
N GLU A 142 10.51 20.32 -8.19
CA GLU A 142 9.43 19.32 -8.34
C GLU A 142 9.58 18.08 -7.45
N SER A 143 10.80 17.79 -6.97
CA SER A 143 11.08 16.58 -6.19
C SER A 143 10.45 16.59 -4.79
N TYR A 144 10.03 17.75 -4.29
CA TYR A 144 9.43 17.90 -2.96
C TYR A 144 8.17 17.03 -2.82
N LEU A 145 8.24 16.04 -1.91
CA LEU A 145 7.18 15.08 -1.62
C LEU A 145 6.70 14.26 -2.83
N SER A 146 7.57 14.03 -3.82
CA SER A 146 7.31 13.19 -5.00
C SER A 146 6.87 11.76 -4.65
N ASN A 147 7.38 11.18 -3.55
CA ASN A 147 6.94 9.85 -3.14
C ASN A 147 5.53 9.86 -2.55
N PHE A 148 5.12 10.94 -1.87
CA PHE A 148 3.74 11.07 -1.42
C PHE A 148 2.78 11.14 -2.61
N GLU A 149 3.13 11.90 -3.65
CA GLU A 149 2.38 11.93 -4.91
C GLU A 149 2.27 10.55 -5.53
N HIS A 150 3.39 9.81 -5.62
CA HIS A 150 3.39 8.44 -6.11
C HIS A 150 2.41 7.53 -5.34
N LEU A 151 2.37 7.63 -4.01
CA LEU A 151 1.40 6.90 -3.18
C LEU A 151 -0.04 7.32 -3.50
N ALA A 152 -0.30 8.62 -3.64
CA ALA A 152 -1.64 9.14 -3.95
C ALA A 152 -2.14 8.69 -5.33
N VAL A 153 -1.25 8.65 -6.33
CA VAL A 153 -1.53 8.10 -7.67
C VAL A 153 -1.89 6.63 -7.56
N LEU A 154 -1.05 5.81 -6.92
CA LEU A 154 -1.33 4.38 -6.75
C LEU A 154 -2.63 4.11 -5.97
N ALA A 155 -2.94 4.93 -4.96
CA ALA A 155 -4.18 4.82 -4.19
C ALA A 155 -5.42 5.22 -5.01
N THR A 156 -5.25 6.03 -6.05
CA THR A 156 -6.31 6.42 -6.98
C THR A 156 -6.53 5.35 -8.05
N GLU A 157 -5.45 4.80 -8.61
CA GLU A 157 -5.48 3.74 -9.63
C GLU A 157 -5.91 2.38 -9.06
N THR A 158 -5.59 2.12 -7.80
CA THR A 158 -5.99 0.91 -7.08
C THR A 158 -6.92 1.25 -5.92
N PRO A 159 -8.23 1.42 -6.19
CA PRO A 159 -9.20 1.69 -5.14
C PRO A 159 -9.17 0.65 -4.03
N TRP A 160 -9.46 1.09 -2.80
CA TRP A 160 -9.46 0.24 -1.61
C TRP A 160 -10.20 -1.11 -1.80
N PRO A 161 -11.40 -1.18 -2.43
CA PRO A 161 -12.06 -2.46 -2.70
C PRO A 161 -11.23 -3.47 -3.48
N THR A 162 -10.42 -3.00 -4.42
CA THR A 162 -9.54 -3.86 -5.22
C THR A 162 -8.33 -4.30 -4.40
N ALA A 163 -7.73 -3.39 -3.63
CA ALA A 163 -6.59 -3.70 -2.78
C ALA A 163 -6.93 -4.77 -1.72
N VAL A 164 -8.08 -4.63 -1.05
CA VAL A 164 -8.46 -5.53 0.05
C VAL A 164 -8.93 -6.91 -0.38
N ARG A 165 -9.45 -7.05 -1.62
CA ARG A 165 -9.75 -8.37 -2.19
C ARG A 165 -8.51 -9.22 -2.32
N ARG A 166 -7.36 -8.63 -2.68
CA ARG A 166 -6.07 -9.34 -2.74
C ARG A 166 -5.58 -9.81 -1.37
N LEU A 167 -5.97 -9.10 -0.31
CA LEU A 167 -5.66 -9.45 1.08
C LEU A 167 -6.65 -10.45 1.69
N GLY A 168 -7.71 -10.84 0.96
CA GLY A 168 -8.73 -11.76 1.47
C GLY A 168 -9.59 -11.17 2.61
N LEU A 169 -9.67 -9.84 2.74
CA LEU A 169 -10.49 -9.21 3.78
C LEU A 169 -11.97 -9.43 3.51
N ARG A 170 -12.69 -9.90 4.53
CA ARG A 170 -14.14 -10.18 4.45
C ARG A 170 -14.94 -8.91 4.62
N ARG A 171 -16.08 -8.82 3.92
CA ARG A 171 -17.06 -7.74 4.06
C ARG A 171 -18.39 -8.31 4.52
N PHE A 172 -19.16 -7.48 5.23
CA PHE A 172 -20.56 -7.78 5.44
C PHE A 172 -21.28 -7.74 4.08
N GLY A 173 -21.93 -8.84 3.71
CA GLY A 173 -22.72 -8.93 2.47
C GLY A 173 -24.00 -8.07 2.52
N ARG A 174 -24.47 -7.76 3.73
CA ARG A 174 -25.53 -6.81 4.01
C ARG A 174 -25.30 -6.23 5.40
N TYR A 175 -25.28 -4.91 5.52
CA TYR A 175 -25.32 -4.28 6.84
C TYR A 175 -26.74 -4.40 7.40
N PRO A 176 -26.92 -4.78 8.67
CA PRO A 176 -28.23 -4.69 9.32
C PRO A 176 -28.79 -3.27 9.13
N ALA A 177 -30.09 -3.12 8.89
CA ALA A 177 -30.70 -1.81 8.66
C ALA A 177 -30.46 -0.83 9.84
N GLU A 178 -30.24 -1.39 11.02
CA GLU A 178 -29.90 -0.69 12.27
C GLU A 178 -28.49 -0.07 12.28
N VAL A 179 -27.61 -0.52 11.37
CA VAL A 179 -26.23 -0.04 11.17
C VAL A 179 -26.08 0.59 9.77
N GLY A 180 -27.19 0.77 9.04
CA GLY A 180 -27.23 1.31 7.70
C GLY A 180 -26.74 2.77 7.63
N PRO A 181 -26.34 3.25 6.43
CA PRO A 181 -25.85 4.61 6.27
C PRO A 181 -26.91 5.59 6.79
N VAL A 182 -26.49 6.54 7.62
CA VAL A 182 -27.33 7.65 8.07
C VAL A 182 -28.03 8.22 6.85
N ALA A 183 -29.37 8.22 6.86
CA ALA A 183 -30.18 8.73 5.78
C ALA A 183 -29.71 10.15 5.44
N GLY A 184 -29.08 10.33 4.27
CA GLY A 184 -28.58 11.64 3.84
C GLY A 184 -27.24 11.66 3.09
N VAL A 185 -26.45 10.58 3.10
CA VAL A 185 -25.20 10.53 2.31
C VAL A 185 -25.48 9.94 0.92
N PRO A 186 -25.30 10.70 -0.18
CA PRO A 186 -25.52 10.19 -1.54
C PRO A 186 -24.58 9.00 -1.82
N ARG A 187 -25.11 7.90 -2.37
CA ARG A 187 -24.27 6.84 -2.96
C ARG A 187 -23.44 7.48 -4.08
N GLN A 188 -22.11 7.34 -4.02
CA GLN A 188 -21.27 7.56 -5.20
C GLN A 188 -21.62 6.50 -6.26
N PRO A 189 -22.06 6.89 -7.47
CA PRO A 189 -22.33 5.95 -8.55
C PRO A 189 -20.98 5.52 -9.16
N GLY A 190 -20.76 4.20 -9.34
CA GLY A 190 -19.62 3.75 -10.13
C GLY A 190 -19.09 2.33 -9.93
N VAL A 191 -19.74 1.42 -9.18
CA VAL A 191 -19.22 0.05 -9.04
C VAL A 191 -20.22 -1.06 -9.35
N ASP A 192 -21.54 -0.80 -9.31
CA ASP A 192 -22.55 -1.87 -9.45
C ASP A 192 -23.12 -2.05 -10.87
N GLU A 193 -22.74 -1.24 -11.86
CA GLU A 193 -23.30 -1.36 -13.23
C GLU A 193 -22.53 -2.32 -14.15
N ALA A 194 -21.40 -2.90 -13.71
CA ALA A 194 -20.60 -3.79 -14.57
C ALA A 194 -20.96 -5.28 -14.46
N GLU A 195 -21.85 -5.70 -13.55
CA GLU A 195 -22.21 -7.12 -13.36
C GLU A 195 -23.61 -7.50 -13.85
N ALA A 196 -24.29 -6.64 -14.61
CA ALA A 196 -25.58 -6.94 -15.25
C ALA A 196 -25.51 -6.96 -16.78
N SER A 197 -24.47 -7.57 -17.34
CA SER A 197 -24.49 -8.12 -18.72
C SER A 197 -23.22 -8.95 -18.96
N THR A 198 -23.25 -10.22 -18.59
CA THR A 198 -22.80 -11.38 -19.40
C THR A 198 -23.31 -12.65 -18.74
#